data_AF-A0A2A7D547-F1
#
_entry.id   AF-A0A2A7D547-F1
#
_cell.length_a   1.000
_cell.length_b   1.000
_cell.length_c   1.000
_cell.angle_alpha   90.00
_cell.angle_beta   90.00
_cell.angle_gamma   90.00
#
_symmetry.space_group_name_H-M   'P 1'
#
loop_
_entity.id
_entity.type
_entity.pdbx_description
1 polymer ?
#
loop_
_entity_poly.entity_id
_entity_poly.type
_entity_poly.pdbx_seq_one_letter_code
_entity_poly.pdbx_strand_id
1 'polypeptide(L)'
;MNVTLQGVSYEYEVVGSGEPLLLLHGFTGSMETWRSFIPSWSEQFQVILVDIVGHGKTESPEDVNHYDIRNVALQMKELLDYLHIEKAHILGYSMGGRLGITMACLYPEYVHSLLLENCTAGLKSEDEREERREKDERLAHKIEREGINSFVSMWENIPLFETQKSLAQNVQEAVRRERLANNTKGLANSLRGMGTGAQPSWWDELQNLKMPVLLMNGEHDEKFFRILKNIEKCVSDANFVKIDGAGHAIHVEQPEKFDTIVKGFLKTMQ
;
A
#
# COMPACT_ATOMS: atom_id res chain seq x y z
N MET A 1 5.58 18.39 -0.02
CA MET A 1 5.60 19.16 1.26
C MET A 1 6.18 18.25 2.33
N ASN A 2 6.69 18.80 3.43
CA ASN A 2 7.25 17.99 4.52
C ASN A 2 6.57 18.27 5.85
N VAL A 3 6.34 17.22 6.65
CA VAL A 3 5.83 17.28 8.02
C VAL A 3 6.58 16.26 8.89
N THR A 4 6.84 16.58 10.16
CA THR A 4 7.48 15.65 11.09
C THR A 4 6.43 14.94 11.94
N LEU A 5 6.36 13.62 11.86
CA LEU A 5 5.37 12.77 12.53
C LEU A 5 6.10 11.68 13.31
N GLN A 6 5.86 11.59 14.63
CA GLN A 6 6.62 10.70 15.52
C GLN A 6 8.15 10.78 15.32
N GLY A 7 8.69 11.98 15.07
CA GLY A 7 10.12 12.21 14.85
C GLY A 7 10.66 11.85 13.46
N VAL A 8 9.81 11.47 12.51
CA VAL A 8 10.19 11.14 11.12
C VAL A 8 9.70 12.24 10.19
N SER A 9 10.57 12.74 9.30
CA SER A 9 10.17 13.71 8.27
C SER A 9 9.50 13.00 7.08
N TYR A 10 8.21 13.23 6.91
CA TYR A 10 7.37 12.69 5.84
C TYR A 10 7.20 13.66 4.69
N GLU A 11 7.49 13.18 3.47
CA GLU A 11 7.10 13.85 2.25
C GLU A 11 5.66 13.46 1.89
N TYR A 12 4.82 14.48 1.67
CA TYR A 12 3.43 14.31 1.28
C TYR A 12 3.01 15.42 0.31
N GLU A 13 1.92 15.19 -0.42
CA GLU A 13 1.30 16.18 -1.30
C GLU A 13 -0.22 16.12 -1.17
N VAL A 14 -0.85 17.29 -1.28
CA VAL A 14 -2.32 17.40 -1.28
C VAL A 14 -2.73 18.11 -2.56
N VAL A 15 -3.62 17.47 -3.34
CA VAL A 15 -4.09 17.99 -4.63
C VAL A 15 -5.60 17.91 -4.70
N GLY A 16 -6.23 18.97 -5.21
CA GLY A 16 -7.68 19.05 -5.34
C GLY A 16 -8.38 19.51 -4.07
N SER A 17 -9.71 19.34 -4.08
CA SER A 17 -10.61 19.71 -3.00
C SER A 17 -11.82 18.77 -3.00
N GLY A 18 -12.44 18.55 -1.85
CA GLY A 18 -13.58 17.66 -1.71
C GLY A 18 -13.34 16.63 -0.60
N GLU A 19 -13.96 15.46 -0.71
CA GLU A 19 -13.79 14.39 0.27
C GLU A 19 -12.31 13.91 0.32
N PRO A 20 -11.72 13.69 1.51
CA PRO A 20 -10.33 13.28 1.63
C PRO A 20 -10.08 11.85 1.12
N LEU A 21 -9.04 11.68 0.30
CA LEU A 21 -8.60 10.39 -0.22
C LEU A 21 -7.10 10.19 0.04
N LEU A 22 -6.75 9.37 1.03
CA LEU A 22 -5.38 9.01 1.38
C LEU A 22 -4.91 7.82 0.52
N LEU A 23 -3.77 8.00 -0.15
CA LEU A 23 -3.20 7.01 -1.07
C LEU A 23 -1.92 6.38 -0.51
N LEU A 24 -1.93 5.06 -0.35
CA LEU A 24 -0.86 4.28 0.27
C LEU A 24 -0.23 3.31 -0.75
N HIS A 25 1.00 3.61 -1.15
CA HIS A 25 1.72 2.84 -2.18
C HIS A 25 2.26 1.48 -1.68
N GLY A 26 2.71 0.64 -2.62
CA GLY A 26 3.31 -0.66 -2.34
C GLY A 26 4.80 -0.59 -1.96
N PHE A 27 5.38 -1.72 -1.55
CA PHE A 27 6.82 -1.81 -1.31
C PHE A 27 7.59 -1.49 -2.61
N THR A 28 8.67 -0.73 -2.53
CA THR A 28 9.42 -0.15 -3.67
C THR A 28 8.66 0.89 -4.52
N GLY A 29 7.46 1.31 -4.10
CA GLY A 29 6.74 2.43 -4.70
C GLY A 29 7.04 3.76 -3.97
N SER A 30 6.34 4.80 -4.39
CA SER A 30 6.28 6.14 -3.78
C SER A 30 4.94 6.79 -4.14
N MET A 31 4.75 8.08 -3.82
CA MET A 31 3.62 8.87 -4.32
C MET A 31 3.49 8.85 -5.84
N GLU A 32 4.59 8.63 -6.57
CA GLU A 32 4.60 8.59 -8.02
C GLU A 32 3.73 7.46 -8.60
N THR A 33 3.52 6.38 -7.84
CA THR A 33 2.55 5.30 -8.14
C THR A 33 1.19 5.85 -8.55
N TRP A 34 0.75 6.95 -7.95
CA TRP A 34 -0.61 7.47 -8.11
C TRP A 34 -0.75 8.62 -9.11
N ARG A 35 0.36 9.13 -9.64
CA ARG A 35 0.40 10.40 -10.38
C ARG A 35 -0.54 10.46 -11.58
N SER A 36 -0.67 9.36 -12.33
CA SER A 36 -1.52 9.30 -13.51
C SER A 36 -3.01 9.45 -13.20
N PHE A 37 -3.44 9.16 -11.97
CA PHE A 37 -4.83 9.24 -11.55
C PHE A 37 -5.21 10.61 -10.99
N ILE A 38 -4.23 11.41 -10.58
CA ILE A 38 -4.47 12.71 -9.92
C ILE A 38 -5.34 13.66 -10.75
N PRO A 39 -5.10 13.87 -12.06
CA PRO A 39 -5.98 14.75 -12.85
C PRO A 39 -7.45 14.34 -12.81
N SER A 40 -7.73 13.03 -12.76
CA SER A 40 -9.08 12.45 -12.72
C SER A 40 -9.72 12.54 -11.33
N TRP A 41 -8.93 12.38 -10.26
CA TRP A 41 -9.43 12.32 -8.89
C TRP A 41 -9.52 13.69 -8.20
N SER A 42 -8.58 14.59 -8.50
CA SER A 42 -8.51 15.91 -7.85
C SER A 42 -9.67 16.84 -8.21
N GLU A 43 -10.49 16.48 -9.21
CA GLU A 43 -11.72 17.20 -9.55
C GLU A 43 -12.81 17.06 -8.47
N GLN A 44 -12.78 15.99 -7.68
CA GLN A 44 -13.84 15.65 -6.71
C GLN A 44 -13.32 15.33 -5.31
N PHE A 45 -12.03 14.98 -5.19
CA PHE A 45 -11.42 14.55 -3.94
C PHE A 45 -10.26 15.46 -3.57
N GLN A 46 -10.07 15.64 -2.26
CA GLN A 46 -8.82 16.14 -1.71
C GLN A 46 -7.85 14.94 -1.63
N VAL A 47 -7.04 14.76 -2.67
CA VAL A 47 -6.14 13.61 -2.78
C VAL A 47 -4.87 13.86 -1.98
N ILE A 48 -4.59 12.98 -1.03
CA ILE A 48 -3.44 13.04 -0.13
C ILE A 48 -2.50 11.92 -0.54
N LEU A 49 -1.41 12.31 -1.20
CA LEU A 49 -0.31 11.43 -1.53
C LEU A 49 0.70 11.46 -0.38
N VAL A 50 1.26 10.31 -0.03
CA VAL A 50 2.33 10.22 0.97
C VAL A 50 3.39 9.21 0.53
N ASP A 51 4.66 9.56 0.73
CA ASP A 51 5.74 8.58 0.69
C ASP A 51 5.80 7.88 2.05
N ILE A 52 5.55 6.57 2.09
CA ILE A 52 5.61 5.77 3.32
C ILE A 52 7.07 5.72 3.81
N VAL A 53 7.29 5.72 5.14
CA VAL A 53 8.63 5.68 5.75
C VAL A 53 9.60 4.74 5.04
N GLY A 54 10.81 5.23 4.77
CA GLY A 54 11.84 4.54 4.00
C GLY A 54 11.65 4.47 2.49
N HIS A 55 10.61 5.11 1.95
CA HIS A 55 10.36 5.15 0.51
C HIS A 55 10.35 6.59 -0.01
N GLY A 56 10.55 6.71 -1.33
CA GLY A 56 10.55 7.99 -2.02
C GLY A 56 11.48 9.00 -1.34
N LYS A 57 10.91 10.14 -0.93
CA LYS A 57 11.62 11.23 -0.25
C LYS A 57 11.36 11.29 1.26
N THR A 58 10.46 10.47 1.80
CA THR A 58 10.30 10.35 3.25
C THR A 58 11.57 9.79 3.87
N GLU A 59 11.90 10.30 5.06
CA GLU A 59 13.09 9.92 5.80
C GLU A 59 13.24 8.40 5.97
N SER A 60 14.49 7.95 5.98
CA SER A 60 14.88 6.56 6.23
C SER A 60 15.61 6.44 7.57
N PRO A 61 14.89 6.49 8.71
CA PRO A 61 15.50 6.44 10.03
C PRO A 61 16.22 5.10 10.29
N GLU A 62 17.24 5.13 11.14
CA GLU A 62 17.99 3.92 11.51
C GLU A 62 17.17 2.97 12.39
N ASP A 63 16.33 3.52 13.27
CA ASP A 63 15.51 2.70 14.17
C ASP A 63 14.34 2.05 13.41
N VAL A 64 14.39 0.71 13.34
CA VAL A 64 13.38 -0.14 12.72
C VAL A 64 12.00 0.03 13.36
N ASN A 65 11.91 0.50 14.61
CA ASN A 65 10.62 0.76 15.27
C ASN A 65 9.75 1.77 14.50
N HIS A 66 10.35 2.73 13.79
CA HIS A 66 9.59 3.65 12.93
C HIS A 66 8.90 2.96 11.76
N TYR A 67 9.31 1.74 11.42
CA TYR A 67 8.76 0.94 10.34
C TYR A 67 7.76 -0.10 10.85
N ASP A 68 7.53 -0.26 12.16
CA ASP A 68 6.45 -1.11 12.64
C ASP A 68 5.13 -0.58 12.06
N ILE A 69 4.39 -1.43 11.35
CA ILE A 69 3.19 -1.02 10.62
C ILE A 69 2.14 -0.33 11.49
N ARG A 70 2.12 -0.59 12.81
CA ARG A 70 1.23 0.08 13.78
C ARG A 70 1.70 1.51 14.05
N ASN A 71 3.01 1.73 14.15
CA ASN A 71 3.59 3.07 14.27
C ASN A 71 3.40 3.86 12.98
N VAL A 72 3.53 3.21 11.82
CA VAL A 72 3.23 3.84 10.53
C VAL A 72 1.75 4.21 10.42
N ALA A 73 0.84 3.38 10.92
CA ALA A 73 -0.59 3.71 10.98
C ALA A 73 -0.86 4.92 11.90
N LEU A 74 -0.18 5.01 13.06
CA LEU A 74 -0.24 6.18 13.93
C LEU A 74 0.27 7.43 13.21
N GLN A 75 1.38 7.34 12.48
CA GLN A 75 1.90 8.46 11.70
C GLN A 75 0.91 8.90 10.61
N MET A 76 0.23 7.98 9.93
CA MET A 76 -0.82 8.35 8.96
C MET A 76 -2.03 9.00 9.64
N LYS A 77 -2.44 8.54 10.82
CA LYS A 77 -3.45 9.23 11.64
C LYS A 77 -3.00 10.66 11.97
N GLU A 78 -1.76 10.84 12.44
CA GLU A 78 -1.23 12.18 12.75
C GLU A 78 -1.10 13.08 11.52
N LEU A 79 -0.84 12.51 10.34
CA LEU A 79 -0.89 13.24 9.09
C LEU A 79 -2.30 13.78 8.82
N LEU A 80 -3.34 12.95 9.01
CA LEU A 80 -4.73 13.40 8.87
C LEU A 80 -5.08 14.48 9.91
N ASP A 81 -4.66 14.31 11.17
CA ASP A 81 -4.87 15.32 12.22
C ASP A 81 -4.19 16.66 11.87
N TYR A 82 -2.94 16.61 11.38
CA TYR A 82 -2.18 17.78 10.95
C TYR A 82 -2.85 18.51 9.78
N LEU A 83 -3.49 17.77 8.89
CA LEU A 83 -4.27 18.31 7.77
C LEU A 83 -5.70 18.70 8.17
N HIS A 84 -6.07 18.55 9.44
CA HIS A 84 -7.42 18.79 9.97
C HIS A 84 -8.51 17.95 9.28
N ILE A 85 -8.18 16.69 8.99
CA ILE A 85 -9.08 15.72 8.37
C ILE A 85 -9.56 14.74 9.44
N GLU A 86 -10.85 14.78 9.73
CA GLU A 86 -11.46 13.86 10.71
C GLU A 86 -11.56 12.43 10.16
N LYS A 87 -11.81 12.29 8.85
CA LYS A 87 -12.07 10.99 8.20
C LYS A 87 -11.69 11.03 6.72
N ALA A 88 -11.14 9.94 6.20
CA ALA A 88 -10.74 9.83 4.80
C ALA A 88 -11.13 8.48 4.18
N HIS A 89 -11.32 8.47 2.86
CA HIS A 89 -11.20 7.25 2.08
C HIS A 89 -9.73 6.83 2.06
N ILE A 90 -9.45 5.55 2.27
CA ILE A 90 -8.08 5.03 2.24
C ILE A 90 -7.97 4.04 1.10
N LEU A 91 -7.08 4.32 0.14
CA LEU A 91 -6.74 3.41 -0.95
C LEU A 91 -5.32 2.90 -0.76
N GLY A 92 -5.16 1.58 -0.71
CA GLY A 92 -3.88 0.94 -0.46
C GLY A 92 -3.58 -0.22 -1.40
N TYR A 93 -2.38 -0.21 -1.97
CA TYR A 93 -1.87 -1.30 -2.80
C TYR A 93 -0.85 -2.15 -2.05
N SER A 94 -1.07 -3.47 -1.98
CA SER A 94 -0.13 -4.45 -1.44
C SER A 94 0.36 -4.09 -0.03
N MET A 95 1.58 -3.57 0.16
CA MET A 95 2.05 -3.01 1.44
C MET A 95 1.16 -1.88 1.97
N GLY A 96 0.78 -0.93 1.12
CA GLY A 96 -0.13 0.15 1.48
C GLY A 96 -1.53 -0.35 1.83
N GLY A 97 -1.97 -1.44 1.22
CA GLY A 97 -3.23 -2.12 1.62
C GLY A 97 -3.15 -2.72 3.02
N ARG A 98 -2.00 -3.30 3.38
CA ARG A 98 -1.73 -3.80 4.75
C ARG A 98 -1.74 -2.67 5.77
N LEU A 99 -1.17 -1.53 5.40
CA LEU A 99 -1.21 -0.31 6.21
C LEU A 99 -2.65 0.21 6.35
N GLY A 100 -3.43 0.23 5.26
CA GLY A 100 -4.85 0.61 5.29
C GLY A 100 -5.71 -0.30 6.18
N ILE A 101 -5.51 -1.63 6.13
CA ILE A 101 -6.16 -2.57 7.07
C ILE A 101 -5.75 -2.25 8.51
N THR A 102 -4.46 -1.98 8.75
CA THR A 102 -3.95 -1.64 10.08
C THR A 102 -4.61 -0.36 10.61
N MET A 103 -4.75 0.68 9.77
CA MET A 103 -5.48 1.90 10.11
C MET A 103 -6.94 1.61 10.41
N ALA A 104 -7.63 0.81 9.59
CA ALA A 104 -9.03 0.48 9.81
C ALA A 104 -9.28 -0.33 11.10
N CYS A 105 -8.32 -1.16 11.51
CA CYS A 105 -8.43 -1.94 12.75
C CYS A 105 -8.12 -1.10 14.00
N LEU A 106 -7.13 -0.19 13.93
CA LEU A 106 -6.66 0.59 15.08
C LEU A 106 -7.37 1.94 15.25
N TYR A 107 -7.77 2.56 14.14
CA TYR A 107 -8.34 3.91 14.06
C TYR A 107 -9.57 3.93 13.13
N PRO A 108 -10.57 3.06 13.34
CA PRO A 108 -11.73 2.93 12.45
C PRO A 108 -12.50 4.26 12.25
N GLU A 109 -12.44 5.16 13.23
CA GLU A 109 -13.05 6.50 13.19
C GLU A 109 -12.44 7.41 12.12
N TYR A 110 -11.19 7.18 11.70
CA TYR A 110 -10.52 7.93 10.64
C TYR A 110 -10.78 7.37 9.23
N VAL A 111 -11.45 6.23 9.11
CA VAL A 111 -11.60 5.51 7.83
C VAL A 111 -13.04 5.56 7.34
N HIS A 112 -13.31 6.37 6.31
CA HIS A 112 -14.64 6.48 5.70
C HIS A 112 -14.99 5.25 4.87
N SER A 113 -14.07 4.84 4.02
CA SER A 113 -14.13 3.58 3.28
C SER A 113 -12.71 3.09 3.01
N LEU A 114 -12.55 1.78 2.80
CA LEU A 114 -11.25 1.15 2.58
C LEU A 114 -11.20 0.47 1.21
N LEU A 115 -10.26 0.87 0.35
CA LEU A 115 -10.06 0.32 -0.99
C LEU A 115 -8.73 -0.44 -1.02
N LEU A 116 -8.79 -1.75 -1.27
CA LEU A 116 -7.66 -2.66 -1.10
C LEU A 116 -7.33 -3.36 -2.41
N GLU A 117 -6.15 -3.08 -2.94
CA GLU A 117 -5.61 -3.76 -4.12
C GLU A 117 -4.59 -4.82 -3.71
N ASN A 118 -4.91 -6.10 -3.97
CA ASN A 118 -4.04 -7.26 -3.77
C ASN A 118 -3.18 -7.21 -2.48
N CYS A 119 -3.83 -7.16 -1.32
CA CYS A 119 -3.17 -7.14 -0.01
C CYS A 119 -3.63 -8.29 0.91
N THR A 120 -3.17 -8.30 2.16
CA THR A 120 -3.49 -9.36 3.15
C THR A 120 -3.70 -8.76 4.54
N ALA A 121 -4.56 -9.39 5.36
CA ALA A 121 -4.68 -9.05 6.78
C ALA A 121 -3.50 -9.57 7.63
N GLY A 122 -2.52 -10.24 7.01
CA GLY A 122 -1.32 -10.77 7.68
C GLY A 122 -1.23 -12.29 7.55
N LEU A 123 -0.20 -12.87 8.17
CA LEU A 123 -0.08 -14.32 8.35
C LEU A 123 -0.74 -14.71 9.67
N LYS A 124 -1.46 -15.83 9.71
CA LYS A 124 -2.35 -16.17 10.84
C LYS A 124 -1.58 -16.67 12.04
N SER A 125 -0.55 -17.50 11.82
CA SER A 125 0.22 -18.12 12.88
C SER A 125 1.54 -17.40 13.13
N GLU A 126 2.06 -17.47 14.35
CA GLU A 126 3.38 -16.93 14.68
C GLU A 126 4.49 -17.68 13.93
N ASP A 127 4.36 -18.99 13.75
CA ASP A 127 5.33 -19.81 13.01
C ASP A 127 5.47 -19.33 11.55
N GLU A 128 4.36 -19.10 10.84
CA GLU A 128 4.40 -18.54 9.48
C GLU A 128 5.03 -17.14 9.45
N ARG A 129 4.77 -16.33 10.49
CA ARG A 129 5.35 -14.98 10.63
C ARG A 129 6.85 -15.05 10.88
N GLU A 130 7.33 -15.97 11.71
CA GLU A 130 8.74 -16.19 11.98
C GLU A 130 9.49 -16.62 10.71
N GLU A 131 8.99 -17.64 10.00
CA GLU A 131 9.57 -18.06 8.71
C GLU A 131 9.62 -16.91 7.70
N ARG A 132 8.61 -16.04 7.73
CA ARG A 132 8.54 -14.90 6.84
C ARG A 132 9.52 -13.80 7.25
N ARG A 133 9.71 -13.52 8.54
CA ARG A 133 10.72 -12.57 9.03
C ARG A 133 12.12 -12.97 8.59
N GLU A 134 12.45 -14.26 8.60
CA GLU A 134 13.74 -14.73 8.08
C GLU A 134 13.91 -14.46 6.58
N LYS A 135 12.84 -14.63 5.78
CA LYS A 135 12.83 -14.33 4.34
C LYS A 135 13.00 -12.82 4.11
N ASP A 136 12.29 -12.01 4.88
CA ASP A 136 12.37 -10.54 4.82
C ASP A 136 13.77 -10.06 5.22
N GLU A 137 14.40 -10.64 6.26
CA GLU A 137 15.78 -10.31 6.67
C GLU A 137 16.81 -10.66 5.60
N ARG A 138 16.64 -11.81 4.90
CA ARG A 138 17.50 -12.17 3.76
C ARG A 138 17.40 -11.15 2.62
N LEU A 139 16.20 -10.61 2.37
CA LEU A 139 16.00 -9.55 1.38
C LEU A 139 16.63 -8.23 1.84
N ALA A 140 16.48 -7.88 3.11
CA ALA A 140 17.07 -6.68 3.71
C ALA A 140 18.61 -6.70 3.61
N HIS A 141 19.24 -7.79 4.04
CA HIS A 141 20.68 -7.98 3.87
C HIS A 141 21.14 -7.95 2.42
N LYS A 142 20.33 -8.46 1.49
CA LYS A 142 20.67 -8.43 0.07
C LYS A 142 20.73 -7.00 -0.47
N ILE A 143 19.74 -6.17 -0.20
CA ILE A 143 19.76 -4.77 -0.67
C ILE A 143 20.85 -3.95 0.02
N GLU A 144 21.14 -4.22 1.29
CA GLU A 144 22.23 -3.57 2.02
C GLU A 144 23.61 -3.92 1.44
N ARG A 145 23.81 -5.19 1.08
CA ARG A 145 25.10 -5.69 0.56
C ARG A 145 25.31 -5.38 -0.92
N GLU A 146 24.29 -5.56 -1.74
CA GLU A 146 24.40 -5.53 -3.20
C GLU A 146 23.87 -4.23 -3.83
N GLY A 147 23.21 -3.38 -3.03
CA GLY A 147 22.67 -2.11 -3.46
C GLY A 147 21.36 -2.21 -4.25
N ILE A 148 20.75 -1.04 -4.48
CA ILE A 148 19.42 -0.91 -5.09
C ILE A 148 19.34 -1.52 -6.50
N ASN A 149 20.38 -1.37 -7.32
CA ASN A 149 20.37 -1.85 -8.70
C ASN A 149 20.31 -3.39 -8.79
N SER A 150 21.09 -4.10 -7.96
CA SER A 150 21.03 -5.57 -7.90
C SER A 150 19.68 -6.02 -7.34
N PHE A 151 19.23 -5.36 -6.27
CA PHE A 151 17.96 -5.69 -5.64
C PHE A 151 16.78 -5.51 -6.60
N VAL A 152 16.65 -4.37 -7.28
CA VAL A 152 15.54 -4.09 -8.20
C VAL A 152 15.56 -5.02 -9.40
N SER A 153 16.74 -5.30 -9.98
CA SER A 153 16.87 -6.26 -11.09
C SER A 153 16.40 -7.67 -10.71
N MET A 154 16.60 -8.09 -9.45
CA MET A 154 16.02 -9.34 -8.95
C MET A 154 14.52 -9.19 -8.64
N TRP A 155 14.15 -8.12 -7.95
CA TRP A 155 12.81 -7.88 -7.42
C TRP A 155 11.76 -7.79 -8.52
N GLU A 156 12.05 -7.12 -9.64
CA GLU A 156 11.13 -7.01 -10.77
C GLU A 156 10.92 -8.34 -11.53
N ASN A 157 11.79 -9.33 -11.28
CA ASN A 157 11.76 -10.63 -11.94
C ASN A 157 11.20 -11.75 -11.05
N ILE A 158 10.70 -11.44 -9.85
CA ILE A 158 10.00 -12.42 -9.02
C ILE A 158 8.66 -12.83 -9.67
N PRO A 159 8.13 -14.03 -9.38
CA PRO A 159 6.89 -14.51 -10.01
C PRO A 159 5.68 -13.59 -9.83
N LEU A 160 5.66 -12.75 -8.79
CA LEU A 160 4.57 -11.82 -8.50
C LEU A 160 4.38 -10.75 -9.59
N PHE A 161 5.44 -10.41 -10.33
CA PHE A 161 5.41 -9.36 -11.36
C PHE A 161 5.56 -9.93 -12.78
N GLU A 162 5.34 -11.24 -12.96
CA GLU A 162 5.53 -11.89 -14.26
C GLU A 162 4.66 -11.26 -15.36
N THR A 163 3.41 -10.90 -15.05
CA THR A 163 2.48 -10.24 -15.98
C THR A 163 2.94 -8.84 -16.39
N GLN A 164 3.77 -8.17 -15.59
CA GLN A 164 4.31 -6.85 -15.94
C GLN A 164 5.30 -6.91 -17.12
N LYS A 165 5.91 -8.07 -17.38
CA LYS A 165 6.87 -8.23 -18.49
C LYS A 165 6.24 -8.11 -19.87
N SER A 166 4.92 -8.31 -19.98
CA SER A 166 4.17 -8.09 -21.22
C SER A 166 3.68 -6.66 -21.42
N LEU A 167 3.89 -5.77 -20.46
CA LEU A 167 3.50 -4.36 -20.59
C LEU A 167 4.37 -3.62 -21.61
N ALA A 168 3.91 -2.47 -22.06
CA ALA A 168 4.71 -1.59 -22.91
C ALA A 168 6.02 -1.19 -22.21
N GLN A 169 7.11 -1.10 -22.98
CA GLN A 169 8.45 -0.84 -22.44
C GLN A 169 8.53 0.43 -21.58
N ASN A 170 7.86 1.51 -22.00
CA ASN A 170 7.82 2.76 -21.26
C ASN A 170 7.14 2.62 -19.88
N VAL A 171 6.16 1.72 -19.75
CA VAL A 171 5.50 1.41 -18.47
C VAL A 171 6.45 0.63 -17.55
N GLN A 172 7.12 -0.39 -18.10
CA GLN A 172 8.12 -1.15 -17.35
C GLN A 172 9.27 -0.24 -16.87
N GLU A 173 9.75 0.66 -17.72
CA GLU A 173 10.79 1.63 -17.39
C GLU A 173 10.34 2.65 -16.33
N ALA A 174 9.07 3.09 -16.36
CA ALA A 174 8.52 3.99 -15.35
C ALA A 174 8.49 3.32 -13.97
N VAL A 175 7.95 2.09 -13.88
CA VAL A 175 7.93 1.31 -12.63
C VAL A 175 9.35 1.06 -12.14
N ARG A 176 10.27 0.67 -13.03
CA ARG A 176 11.67 0.44 -12.65
C ARG A 176 12.33 1.72 -12.13
N ARG A 177 12.08 2.88 -12.75
CA ARG A 177 12.62 4.17 -12.31
C ARG A 177 12.14 4.52 -10.91
N GLU A 178 10.86 4.32 -10.61
CA GLU A 178 10.29 4.53 -9.28
C GLU A 178 10.99 3.63 -8.25
N ARG A 179 11.13 2.33 -8.54
CA ARG A 179 11.84 1.37 -7.67
C ARG A 179 13.29 1.82 -7.38
N LEU A 180 14.01 2.25 -8.42
CA LEU A 180 15.41 2.68 -8.32
C LEU A 180 15.59 4.02 -7.58
N ALA A 181 14.54 4.84 -7.47
CA ALA A 181 14.59 6.12 -6.78
C ALA A 181 14.54 5.97 -5.25
N ASN A 182 14.31 4.77 -4.73
CA ASN A 182 14.21 4.51 -3.29
C ASN A 182 15.58 4.39 -2.60
N ASN A 183 15.57 4.58 -1.28
CA ASN A 183 16.74 4.42 -0.43
C ASN A 183 16.97 2.96 -0.02
N THR A 184 18.21 2.46 -0.10
CA THR A 184 18.56 1.07 0.24
C THR A 184 18.25 0.72 1.70
N LYS A 185 18.63 1.58 2.63
CA LYS A 185 18.36 1.42 4.07
C LYS A 185 16.86 1.51 4.36
N GLY A 186 16.19 2.48 3.73
CA GLY A 186 14.74 2.64 3.87
C GLY A 186 13.96 1.38 3.48
N LEU A 187 14.28 0.79 2.33
CA LEU A 187 13.67 -0.48 1.89
C LEU A 187 14.08 -1.68 2.77
N ALA A 188 15.33 -1.75 3.24
CA ALA A 188 15.77 -2.79 4.15
C ALA A 188 14.97 -2.76 5.47
N ASN A 189 14.82 -1.58 6.07
CA ASN A 189 14.07 -1.42 7.31
C ASN A 189 12.56 -1.58 7.11
N SER A 190 12.02 -1.21 5.93
CA SER A 190 10.64 -1.52 5.56
C SER A 190 10.40 -3.04 5.48
N LEU A 191 11.33 -3.83 4.93
CA LEU A 191 11.23 -5.29 4.98
C LEU A 191 11.18 -5.81 6.42
N ARG A 192 11.97 -5.23 7.32
CA ARG A 192 12.04 -5.63 8.74
C ARG A 192 10.82 -5.23 9.56
N GLY A 193 10.29 -4.03 9.37
CA GLY A 193 9.18 -3.49 10.19
C GLY A 193 7.80 -3.61 9.54
N MET A 194 7.73 -3.44 8.22
CA MET A 194 6.49 -3.52 7.44
C MET A 194 6.39 -4.82 6.63
N GLY A 195 7.36 -5.74 6.68
CA GLY A 195 7.23 -7.08 6.08
C GLY A 195 6.01 -7.84 6.61
N THR A 196 5.44 -8.75 5.83
CA THR A 196 4.25 -9.52 6.31
C THR A 196 4.57 -10.42 7.51
N GLY A 197 5.86 -10.72 7.77
CA GLY A 197 6.27 -11.44 8.97
C GLY A 197 6.30 -10.56 10.22
N ALA A 198 6.55 -9.26 10.07
CA ALA A 198 6.52 -8.30 11.17
C ALA A 198 5.09 -7.81 11.46
N GLN A 199 4.28 -7.62 10.42
CA GLN A 199 2.87 -7.26 10.53
C GLN A 199 2.11 -8.21 11.47
N PRO A 200 1.31 -7.69 12.43
CA PRO A 200 0.36 -8.49 13.19
C PRO A 200 -0.67 -9.21 12.30
N SER A 201 -1.25 -10.29 12.80
CA SER A 201 -2.43 -10.88 12.19
C SER A 201 -3.64 -10.00 12.53
N TRP A 202 -4.30 -9.43 11.52
CA TRP A 202 -5.54 -8.66 11.67
C TRP A 202 -6.81 -9.47 11.36
N TRP A 203 -6.67 -10.79 11.18
CA TRP A 203 -7.76 -11.65 10.70
C TRP A 203 -8.97 -11.68 11.65
N ASP A 204 -8.73 -11.59 12.96
CA ASP A 204 -9.80 -11.67 13.97
C ASP A 204 -10.50 -10.32 14.19
N GLU A 205 -9.86 -9.24 13.76
CA GLU A 205 -10.34 -7.86 13.84
C GLU A 205 -11.21 -7.48 12.64
N LEU A 206 -11.09 -8.18 11.50
CA LEU A 206 -11.83 -7.87 10.28
C LEU A 206 -13.36 -7.82 10.47
N GLN A 207 -13.91 -8.64 11.36
CA GLN A 207 -15.35 -8.65 11.69
C GLN A 207 -15.85 -7.37 12.38
N ASN A 208 -14.91 -6.60 12.94
CA ASN A 208 -15.22 -5.34 13.61
C ASN A 208 -15.25 -4.16 12.63
N LEU A 209 -14.78 -4.33 11.39
CA LEU A 209 -14.83 -3.29 10.37
C LEU A 209 -16.28 -3.01 9.98
N LYS A 210 -16.71 -1.74 10.15
CA LYS A 210 -18.08 -1.27 9.86
C LYS A 210 -18.17 -0.33 8.66
N MET A 211 -17.03 0.16 8.19
CA MET A 211 -16.93 0.97 6.98
C MET A 211 -17.05 0.08 5.73
N PRO A 212 -17.54 0.62 4.61
CA PRO A 212 -17.53 -0.07 3.33
C PRO A 212 -16.10 -0.39 2.86
N VAL A 213 -15.89 -1.61 2.38
CA VAL A 213 -14.59 -2.11 1.90
C VAL A 213 -14.70 -2.56 0.45
N LEU A 214 -13.83 -2.04 -0.42
CA LEU A 214 -13.63 -2.53 -1.78
C LEU A 214 -12.38 -3.41 -1.84
N LEU A 215 -12.52 -4.63 -2.34
CA LEU A 215 -11.44 -5.60 -2.53
C LEU A 215 -11.22 -5.78 -4.03
N MET A 216 -10.03 -5.43 -4.51
CA MET A 216 -9.65 -5.50 -5.92
C MET A 216 -8.57 -6.55 -6.14
N ASN A 217 -8.85 -7.51 -7.02
CA ASN A 217 -7.93 -8.58 -7.40
C ASN A 217 -7.66 -8.58 -8.91
N GLY A 218 -6.41 -8.71 -9.31
CA GLY A 218 -6.08 -8.98 -10.70
C GLY A 218 -6.29 -10.45 -11.03
N GLU A 219 -6.86 -10.73 -12.21
CA GLU A 219 -7.25 -12.06 -12.63
C GLU A 219 -6.17 -13.13 -12.51
N HIS A 220 -4.92 -12.76 -12.78
CA HIS A 220 -3.77 -13.66 -12.78
C HIS A 220 -3.07 -13.78 -11.41
N ASP A 221 -3.52 -13.06 -10.39
CA ASP A 221 -3.01 -13.16 -9.03
C ASP A 221 -3.88 -14.10 -8.17
N GLU A 222 -3.71 -15.40 -8.39
CA GLU A 222 -4.53 -16.42 -7.72
C GLU A 222 -4.26 -16.53 -6.21
N LYS A 223 -3.04 -16.20 -5.78
CA LYS A 223 -2.72 -16.18 -4.35
C LYS A 223 -3.54 -15.10 -3.65
N PHE A 224 -3.51 -13.88 -4.15
CA PHE A 224 -4.25 -12.78 -3.53
C PHE A 224 -5.75 -12.87 -3.78
N PHE A 225 -6.20 -13.52 -4.86
CA PHE A 225 -7.61 -13.89 -5.03
C PHE A 225 -8.14 -14.65 -3.82
N ARG A 226 -7.46 -15.75 -3.43
CA ARG A 226 -7.87 -16.58 -2.29
C ARG A 226 -7.85 -15.81 -0.97
N ILE A 227 -6.85 -14.94 -0.78
CA ILE A 227 -6.73 -14.09 0.42
C ILE A 227 -7.88 -13.09 0.49
N LEU A 228 -8.14 -12.34 -0.59
CA LEU A 228 -9.19 -11.33 -0.63
C LEU A 228 -10.58 -11.96 -0.49
N LYS A 229 -10.85 -13.11 -1.11
CA LYS A 229 -12.10 -13.87 -0.88
C LYS A 229 -12.25 -14.36 0.56
N ASN A 230 -11.17 -14.50 1.32
CA ASN A 230 -11.25 -14.80 2.75
C ASN A 230 -11.50 -13.53 3.58
N ILE A 231 -10.91 -12.38 3.21
CA ILE A 231 -11.21 -11.08 3.84
C ILE A 231 -12.69 -10.73 3.65
N GLU A 232 -13.23 -10.92 2.44
CA GLU A 232 -14.64 -10.67 2.12
C GLU A 232 -15.61 -11.46 3.01
N LYS A 233 -15.24 -12.68 3.43
CA LYS A 233 -16.06 -13.49 4.35
C LYS A 233 -16.05 -12.95 5.78
N CYS A 234 -15.03 -12.18 6.14
CA CYS A 234 -14.84 -11.66 7.50
C CYS A 234 -15.41 -10.25 7.65
N VAL A 235 -15.50 -9.46 6.57
CA VAL A 235 -15.95 -8.06 6.60
C VAL A 235 -17.43 -7.99 6.23
N SER A 236 -18.24 -7.25 7.02
CA SER A 236 -19.69 -7.22 6.83
C SER A 236 -20.17 -6.44 5.60
N ASP A 237 -19.40 -5.43 5.17
CA ASP A 237 -19.70 -4.60 4.00
C ASP A 237 -18.51 -4.63 3.03
N ALA A 238 -18.35 -5.76 2.34
CA ALA A 238 -17.27 -6.00 1.40
C ALA A 238 -17.80 -6.12 -0.04
N ASN A 239 -17.21 -5.35 -0.94
CA ASN A 239 -17.43 -5.39 -2.38
C ASN A 239 -16.19 -5.98 -3.03
N PHE A 240 -16.31 -7.14 -3.66
CA PHE A 240 -15.19 -7.79 -4.34
C PHE A 240 -15.26 -7.61 -5.85
N VAL A 241 -14.15 -7.17 -6.45
CA VAL A 241 -14.01 -7.02 -7.90
C VAL A 241 -12.76 -7.76 -8.37
N LYS A 242 -12.94 -8.63 -9.37
CA LYS A 242 -11.86 -9.29 -10.10
C LYS A 242 -11.66 -8.56 -11.44
N ILE A 243 -10.42 -8.19 -11.76
CA ILE A 243 -10.07 -7.37 -12.92
C ILE A 243 -9.32 -8.22 -13.95
N ASP A 244 -9.95 -8.44 -15.09
CA ASP A 244 -9.41 -9.24 -16.19
C ASP A 244 -8.14 -8.62 -16.79
N GLY A 245 -7.17 -9.47 -17.13
CA GLY A 245 -5.91 -9.07 -17.75
C GLY A 245 -4.94 -8.31 -16.83
N ALA A 246 -5.07 -8.47 -15.51
CA ALA A 246 -4.14 -7.91 -14.52
C ALA A 246 -3.56 -9.01 -13.61
N GLY A 247 -2.32 -8.83 -13.18
CA GLY A 247 -1.69 -9.57 -12.10
C GLY A 247 -1.74 -8.79 -10.77
N HIS A 248 -0.59 -8.61 -10.14
CA HIS A 248 -0.52 -8.03 -8.80
C HIS A 248 -0.80 -6.52 -8.78
N ALA A 249 -0.36 -5.75 -9.78
CA ALA A 249 -0.46 -4.29 -9.79
C ALA A 249 -1.49 -3.84 -10.84
N ILE A 250 -2.76 -3.95 -10.51
CA ILE A 250 -3.91 -3.57 -11.33
C ILE A 250 -3.83 -2.10 -11.76
N HIS A 251 -3.41 -1.19 -10.88
CA HIS A 251 -3.24 0.22 -11.22
C HIS A 251 -2.17 0.45 -12.30
N VAL A 252 -1.18 -0.44 -12.45
CA VAL A 252 -0.17 -0.39 -13.52
C VAL A 252 -0.65 -1.12 -14.77
N GLU A 253 -1.24 -2.30 -14.58
CA GLU A 253 -1.52 -3.26 -15.66
C GLU A 253 -2.84 -2.96 -16.39
N GLN A 254 -3.83 -2.41 -15.68
CA GLN A 254 -5.16 -2.06 -16.19
C GLN A 254 -5.62 -0.70 -15.62
N PRO A 255 -4.89 0.40 -15.87
CA PRO A 255 -5.11 1.69 -15.22
C PRO A 255 -6.52 2.26 -15.45
N GLU A 256 -7.07 2.14 -16.66
CA GLU A 256 -8.41 2.65 -16.98
C GLU A 256 -9.52 1.89 -16.23
N LYS A 257 -9.40 0.57 -16.12
CA LYS A 257 -10.34 -0.25 -15.33
C LYS A 257 -10.22 0.09 -13.86
N PHE A 258 -9.00 0.22 -13.35
CA PHE A 258 -8.71 0.61 -11.98
C PHE A 258 -9.34 1.96 -11.64
N ASP A 259 -9.10 3.00 -12.45
CA ASP A 259 -9.69 4.34 -12.28
C ASP A 259 -11.22 4.28 -12.24
N THR A 260 -11.82 3.56 -13.19
CA THR A 260 -13.29 3.42 -13.30
C THR A 260 -13.88 2.76 -12.05
N ILE A 261 -13.26 1.68 -11.57
CA ILE A 261 -13.72 0.93 -10.39
C ILE A 261 -13.59 1.79 -9.13
N VAL A 262 -12.43 2.44 -8.93
CA VAL A 262 -12.19 3.30 -7.77
C VAL A 262 -13.18 4.46 -7.74
N LYS A 263 -13.35 5.19 -8.85
CA LYS A 263 -14.31 6.30 -8.93
C LYS A 263 -15.75 5.83 -8.77
N GLY A 264 -16.09 4.68 -9.34
CA GLY A 264 -17.41 4.08 -9.20
C GLY A 264 -17.75 3.80 -7.75
N PHE A 265 -16.83 3.20 -7.00
CA PHE A 265 -16.99 2.92 -5.58
C PHE A 265 -17.03 4.20 -4.74
N LEU A 266 -16.11 5.15 -4.95
CA LEU A 266 -16.09 6.40 -4.16
C LEU A 266 -17.37 7.22 -4.35
N LYS A 267 -18.00 7.19 -5.54
CA LYS A 267 -19.28 7.86 -5.79
C LYS A 267 -20.46 7.28 -5.02
N THR A 268 -20.42 6.01 -4.62
CA THR A 268 -21.49 5.43 -3.80
C THR A 268 -21.35 5.77 -2.31
N MET A 269 -20.25 6.43 -1.93
CA MET A 269 -19.91 6.80 -0.55
C MET A 269 -20.18 8.28 -0.22
N GLN A 270 -20.62 9.06 -1.23
CA GLN A 270 -21.08 10.45 -1.12
C GLN A 270 -22.55 10.48 -0.70
#